data_AF-A0AAU4NK47-F1
#
_entry.id   AF-A0AAU4NK47-F1
#
_cell.length_a   1.000
_cell.length_b   1.000
_cell.length_c   1.000
_cell.angle_alpha   90.00
_cell.angle_beta   90.00
_cell.angle_gamma   90.00
#
_symmetry.space_group_name_H-M   'P 1'
#
loop_
_entity.id
_entity.type
_entity.pdbx_description
1 polymer ?
#
loop_
_entity_poly.entity_id
_entity_poly.type
_entity_poly.pdbx_seq_one_letter_code
_entity_poly.pdbx_strand_id
1 'polypeptide(L)'
;MSISADITDVRVSFTGAWPHGQVHVTFRHAAYAGLTLIARCNIYDENGQRVESAPSYIAEVLAEQAAMRSYPPAENAVDGILWV
;
A
#
# COMPACT_ATOMS: atom_id res chain seq x y z
N MET A 1 15.36 2.64 -5.58
CA MET A 1 14.53 2.02 -4.54
C MET A 1 14.04 0.70 -5.10
N SER A 2 14.57 -0.43 -4.65
CA SER A 2 14.19 -1.74 -5.19
C SER A 2 13.04 -2.30 -4.38
N ILE A 3 11.91 -2.49 -5.05
CA ILE A 3 10.79 -3.27 -4.53
C ILE A 3 11.30 -4.72 -4.35
N SER A 4 10.99 -5.35 -3.20
CA SER A 4 11.39 -6.74 -2.92
C SER A 4 11.06 -7.68 -4.07
N ALA A 5 11.90 -8.68 -4.34
CA ALA A 5 11.65 -9.69 -5.38
C ALA A 5 10.34 -10.48 -5.16
N ASP A 6 9.81 -10.48 -3.93
CA ASP A 6 8.56 -11.14 -3.57
C ASP A 6 7.30 -10.34 -3.93
N ILE A 7 7.46 -9.09 -4.36
CA ILE A 7 6.37 -8.18 -4.74
C ILE A 7 6.29 -8.05 -6.26
N THR A 8 5.09 -8.25 -6.81
CA THR A 8 4.83 -8.16 -8.26
C THR A 8 3.50 -7.47 -8.55
N ASP A 9 3.23 -7.17 -9.84
CA ASP A 9 1.99 -6.53 -10.32
C ASP A 9 1.63 -5.24 -9.55
N VAL A 10 2.64 -4.40 -9.32
CA VAL A 10 2.47 -3.13 -8.60
C VAL A 10 1.72 -2.13 -9.48
N ARG A 11 0.61 -1.61 -8.97
CA ARG A 11 -0.19 -0.56 -9.61
C ARG A 11 -0.46 0.56 -8.62
N VAL A 12 -0.37 1.78 -9.11
CA VAL A 12 -0.61 2.99 -8.32
C VAL A 12 -1.79 3.73 -8.90
N SER A 13 -2.76 4.09 -8.06
CA SER A 13 -3.88 4.94 -8.44
C SER A 13 -4.09 6.05 -7.42
N PHE A 14 -4.66 7.16 -7.88
CA PHE A 14 -5.05 8.28 -7.05
C PHE A 14 -6.58 8.29 -6.93
N THR A 15 -7.09 8.40 -5.71
CA THR A 15 -8.53 8.40 -5.43
C THR A 15 -8.89 9.51 -4.45
N GLY A 16 -10.16 9.90 -4.41
CA GLY A 16 -10.65 10.95 -3.50
C GLY A 16 -10.48 12.38 -4.03
N ALA A 17 -11.24 13.31 -3.44
CA ALA A 17 -11.15 14.74 -3.69
C ALA A 17 -10.39 15.42 -2.54
N TRP A 18 -9.83 16.61 -2.79
CA TRP A 18 -9.25 17.42 -1.73
C TRP A 18 -10.26 17.69 -0.59
N PRO A 19 -9.85 17.64 0.69
CA PRO A 19 -8.51 17.31 1.21
C PRO A 19 -8.25 15.81 1.40
N HIS A 20 -9.21 14.94 1.07
CA HIS A 20 -9.16 13.49 1.29
C HIS A 20 -8.54 12.69 0.14
N GLY A 21 -7.68 13.31 -0.66
CA GLY A 21 -6.97 12.63 -1.73
C GLY A 21 -6.06 11.53 -1.17
N GLN A 22 -6.10 10.34 -1.78
CA GLN A 22 -5.35 9.16 -1.38
C GLN A 22 -4.60 8.55 -2.54
N VAL A 23 -3.43 7.98 -2.24
CA VAL A 23 -2.73 7.06 -3.12
C VAL A 23 -3.08 5.65 -2.70
N HIS A 24 -3.53 4.83 -3.65
CA HIS A 24 -3.74 3.39 -3.45
C HIS A 24 -2.67 2.65 -4.23
N VAL A 25 -1.98 1.74 -3.56
CA VAL A 25 -0.99 0.85 -4.18
C VAL A 25 -1.47 -0.57 -4.06
N THR A 26 -1.75 -1.16 -5.22
CA THR A 26 -2.18 -2.55 -5.36
C THR A 26 -1.00 -3.39 -5.78
N PHE A 27 -0.80 -4.56 -5.17
CA PHE A 27 0.31 -5.45 -5.49
C PHE A 27 0.01 -6.90 -5.13
N ARG A 28 0.84 -7.82 -5.62
CA ARG A 28 0.87 -9.24 -5.26
C ARG A 28 2.10 -9.50 -4.40
N HIS A 29 1.98 -10.38 -3.41
CA HIS A 29 3.10 -10.83 -2.58
C HIS A 29 3.18 -12.35 -2.56
N ALA A 30 4.38 -12.92 -2.71
CA ALA A 30 4.57 -14.38 -2.82
C ALA A 30 4.00 -15.17 -1.62
N ALA A 31 4.12 -14.63 -0.41
CA ALA A 31 3.56 -15.24 0.81
C ALA A 31 2.01 -15.18 0.91
N TYR A 32 1.36 -14.38 0.06
CA TYR A 32 -0.10 -14.17 0.04
C TYR A 32 -0.67 -14.62 -1.29
N ALA A 33 -0.37 -15.87 -1.66
CA ALA A 33 -0.77 -16.45 -2.95
C ALA A 33 -2.29 -16.35 -3.15
N GLY A 34 -2.70 -15.91 -4.35
CA GLY A 34 -4.10 -15.73 -4.71
C GLY A 34 -4.71 -14.39 -4.26
N LEU A 35 -4.12 -13.71 -3.28
CA LEU A 35 -4.63 -12.43 -2.79
C LEU A 35 -4.05 -11.25 -3.55
N THR A 36 -4.80 -10.14 -3.50
CA THR A 36 -4.37 -8.82 -3.92
C THR A 36 -4.23 -7.95 -2.68
N LEU A 37 -3.06 -7.34 -2.48
CA LEU A 37 -2.78 -6.48 -1.34
C LEU A 37 -2.98 -5.02 -1.75
N ILE A 38 -3.61 -4.22 -0.88
CA ILE A 38 -3.82 -2.78 -1.10
C ILE A 38 -3.31 -1.99 0.10
N ALA A 39 -2.29 -1.17 -0.15
CA ALA A 39 -1.82 -0.15 0.77
C ALA A 39 -2.43 1.21 0.39
N ARG A 40 -2.77 2.04 1.38
CA ARG A 40 -3.29 3.40 1.17
C ARG A 40 -2.52 4.43 1.96
N CYS A 41 -2.30 5.60 1.36
CA CYS A 41 -1.69 6.74 2.03
C CYS A 41 -2.46 8.01 1.70
N ASN A 42 -2.69 8.87 2.70
CA ASN A 42 -3.29 10.18 2.48
C ASN A 42 -2.25 11.13 1.84
N ILE A 43 -2.69 11.89 0.85
CA ILE A 43 -1.86 12.91 0.18
C ILE A 43 -1.75 14.17 1.03
N TYR A 44 -2.80 14.43 1.82
CA TYR A 44 -2.88 15.59 2.70
C TYR A 44 -3.14 15.15 4.14
N ASP A 45 -2.63 15.92 5.09
CA ASP A 45 -2.93 15.76 6.51
C ASP A 45 -4.32 16.33 6.87
N GLU A 46 -4.67 16.25 8.16
CA GLU A 46 -5.95 16.76 8.67
C GLU A 46 -6.14 18.28 8.49
N ASN A 47 -5.05 19.03 8.29
CA ASN A 47 -5.05 20.47 8.05
C ASN A 47 -5.04 20.80 6.54
N GLY A 48 -5.08 19.79 5.66
CA GLY A 48 -5.02 19.96 4.21
C GLY A 48 -3.62 20.27 3.68
N GLN A 49 -2.57 20.13 4.50
CA GLN A 49 -1.19 20.26 4.07
C GLN A 49 -0.72 19.00 3.36
N ARG A 50 0.04 19.15 2.28
CA ARG A 50 0.55 18.01 1.52
C ARG A 50 1.57 17.26 2.37
N VAL A 51 1.39 15.94 2.48
CA VAL A 51 2.36 15.04 3.08
C VAL A 51 3.51 14.86 2.07
N GLU A 52 4.61 15.59 2.26
CA GLU A 52 5.74 15.64 1.31
C GLU A 52 6.34 14.27 1.00
N SER A 53 6.28 13.36 1.96
CA SER A 53 6.83 12.00 1.84
C SER A 53 5.84 10.99 1.24
N ALA A 54 4.59 11.33 0.94
CA ALA A 54 3.56 10.32 0.61
C ALA A 54 3.99 9.28 -0.46
N PRO A 55 4.64 9.63 -1.59
CA PRO A 55 5.08 8.65 -2.58
C PRO A 55 6.26 7.79 -2.11
N SER A 56 7.25 8.41 -1.47
CA SER A 56 8.45 7.75 -0.95
C SER A 56 8.12 6.85 0.24
N TYR A 57 7.20 7.30 1.08
CA TYR A 57 6.66 6.62 2.25
C TYR A 57 6.00 5.31 1.86
N ILE A 58 5.24 5.25 0.76
CA ILE A 58 4.60 3.99 0.36
C ILE A 58 5.64 2.94 -0.03
N ALA A 59 6.67 3.33 -0.77
CA ALA A 59 7.71 2.38 -1.14
C ALA A 59 8.54 1.95 0.10
N GLU A 60 8.76 2.83 1.08
CA GLU A 60 9.44 2.49 2.34
C GLU A 60 8.58 1.56 3.20
N VAL A 61 7.30 1.88 3.39
CA VAL A 61 6.34 1.06 4.15
C VAL A 61 6.17 -0.31 3.51
N LEU A 62 6.05 -0.39 2.18
CA LEU A 62 5.92 -1.67 1.49
C LEU A 62 7.21 -2.50 1.62
N ALA A 63 8.39 -1.87 1.53
CA ALA A 63 9.66 -2.56 1.72
C ALA A 63 9.85 -3.01 3.18
N GLU A 64 9.49 -2.18 4.14
CA GLU A 64 9.58 -2.46 5.57
C GLU A 64 8.61 -3.56 5.99
N GLN A 65 7.35 -3.49 5.57
CA GLN A 65 6.36 -4.54 5.85
C GLN A 65 6.74 -5.87 5.20
N ALA A 66 7.29 -5.86 3.97
CA ALA A 66 7.82 -7.05 3.34
C ALA A 66 9.01 -7.64 4.10
N ALA A 67 9.94 -6.78 4.55
CA ALA A 67 11.12 -7.21 5.31
C ALA A 67 10.74 -7.76 6.71
N MET A 68 9.75 -7.14 7.37
CA MET A 68 9.32 -7.52 8.72
C MET A 68 8.21 -8.58 8.74
N ARG A 69 7.68 -8.97 7.57
CA ARG A 69 6.49 -9.83 7.44
C ARG A 69 5.29 -9.33 8.27
N SER A 70 5.14 -8.01 8.40
CA SER A 70 4.13 -7.40 9.27
C SER A 70 2.76 -7.23 8.59
N TYR A 71 2.49 -7.99 7.52
CA TYR A 71 1.20 -7.95 6.87
C TYR A 71 0.13 -8.63 7.75
N PRO A 72 -1.13 -8.17 7.72
CA PRO A 72 -2.21 -8.84 8.42
C PRO A 72 -2.37 -10.31 7.97
N PRO A 73 -2.97 -11.17 8.80
CA PRO A 73 -3.31 -12.53 8.41
C PRO A 73 -4.16 -12.58 7.14
N ALA A 74 -3.92 -13.57 6.28
CA ALA A 74 -4.65 -13.76 5.01
C ALA A 74 -6.17 -13.96 5.21
N GLU A 75 -6.59 -14.47 6.37
CA GLU A 75 -8.00 -14.65 6.76
C GLU A 75 -8.77 -13.32 6.91
N ASN A 76 -8.07 -12.20 7.06
CA ASN A 76 -8.67 -10.87 7.07
C ASN A 76 -9.04 -10.37 5.68
N ALA A 77 -8.68 -11.12 4.63
CA ALA A 77 -9.01 -10.73 3.26
C ALA A 77 -10.52 -10.83 3.01
N VAL A 78 -11.07 -9.82 2.35
CA VAL A 78 -12.46 -9.77 1.90
C VAL A 78 -12.46 -9.76 0.38
N ASP A 79 -13.19 -10.68 -0.24
CA ASP A 79 -13.26 -10.83 -1.71
C ASP A 79 -11.88 -10.93 -2.39
N GLY A 80 -10.93 -11.59 -1.73
CA GLY A 80 -9.55 -11.77 -2.24
C GLY A 80 -8.66 -10.53 -2.09
N ILE A 81 -9.13 -9.48 -1.41
CA ILE A 81 -8.40 -8.25 -1.13
C ILE A 81 -7.96 -8.22 0.33
N LEU A 82 -6.66 -8.03 0.56
CA LEU A 82 -6.09 -7.79 1.87
C LEU A 82 -5.63 -6.34 1.98
N TRP A 83 -6.22 -5.59 2.91
CA TRP A 83 -5.78 -4.23 3.23
C TRP A 83 -4.59 -4.28 4.18
N VAL A 84 -3.53 -3.54 3.84
CA VAL A 84 -2.24 -3.56 4.57
C VAL A 84 -1.78 -2.18 5.02
#